data_AF-A0A6A4I7C3-F1
#
_entry.id   AF-A0A6A4I7C3-F1
#
_cell.length_a   1.000
_cell.length_b   1.000
_cell.length_c   1.000
_cell.angle_alpha   90.00
_cell.angle_beta   90.00
_cell.angle_gamma   90.00
#
_symmetry.space_group_name_H-M   'P 1'
#
loop_
_entity.id
_entity.type
_entity.pdbx_description
1 polymer ?
#
loop_
_entity_poly.entity_id
_entity_poly.type
_entity_poly.pdbx_seq_one_letter_code
_entity_poly.pdbx_strand_id
1 'polypeptide(L)'
;MALILWTAIYVKHITDLLAWVDDTFGWDFEDNLSYYAPYAEFYPSRQTRLLEYWDEIGFPHEKPKQLWGTELLILGFMVDPNAMTITMSSEARSDLVKAIRIFAGVGNRWTLKEYQHLGGWINWSLNVYPLLRLGLSALYEKMAGKTESNRRIWTNKAVIRELLWIVEKLDVLEGARMLENEDWGLADADVVVYCDACPTG
;
A
#
# COMPACT_ATOMS: atom_id res chain seq x y z
N MET A 1 -14.26 13.52 -2.37
CA MET A 1 -13.24 13.54 -1.30
C MET A 1 -12.26 14.70 -1.34
N ALA A 2 -11.66 15.06 -2.48
CA ALA A 2 -10.57 16.06 -2.50
C ALA A 2 -10.86 17.39 -1.74
N LEU A 3 -12.02 18.02 -1.96
CA LEU A 3 -12.38 19.26 -1.27
C LEU A 3 -12.57 19.07 0.25
N ILE A 4 -13.17 17.96 0.66
CA ILE A 4 -13.42 17.63 2.07
C ILE A 4 -12.10 17.40 2.81
N LEU A 5 -11.14 16.74 2.15
CA LEU A 5 -9.81 16.54 2.74
C LEU A 5 -9.02 17.84 2.77
N TRP A 6 -9.15 18.67 1.73
CA TRP A 6 -8.55 20.00 1.74
C TRP A 6 -9.07 20.82 2.93
N THR A 7 -10.37 20.84 3.21
CA THR A 7 -10.92 21.53 4.37
C THR A 7 -10.48 20.87 5.68
N ALA A 8 -10.43 19.54 5.76
CA ALA A 8 -9.91 18.85 6.93
C ALA A 8 -8.45 19.26 7.27
N ILE A 9 -7.59 19.35 6.25
CA ILE A 9 -6.18 19.70 6.41
C ILE A 9 -6.01 21.19 6.70
N TYR A 10 -6.58 22.06 5.86
CA TYR A 10 -6.26 23.49 5.88
C TYR A 10 -7.18 24.34 6.77
N VAL A 11 -8.41 23.86 7.04
CA VAL A 11 -9.39 24.58 7.88
C VAL A 11 -9.50 23.93 9.25
N LYS A 12 -9.55 22.60 9.31
CA LYS A 12 -9.65 21.86 10.58
C LYS A 12 -8.28 21.47 11.15
N HIS A 13 -7.18 21.72 10.44
CA HIS A 13 -5.82 21.43 10.90
C HIS A 13 -5.63 19.98 11.36
N ILE A 14 -6.13 19.04 10.56
CA ILE A 14 -5.86 17.61 10.71
C ILE A 14 -4.74 17.27 9.72
N THR A 15 -3.50 17.20 10.24
CA THR A 15 -2.30 17.01 9.41
C THR A 15 -2.11 15.55 9.01
N ASP A 16 -1.23 15.33 8.03
CA ASP A 16 -0.78 14.01 7.58
C ASP A 16 -1.90 13.06 7.14
N LEU A 17 -3.01 13.63 6.69
CA LEU A 17 -4.08 12.91 6.01
C LEU A 17 -3.67 12.61 4.57
N LEU A 18 -3.69 11.33 4.24
CA LEU A 18 -3.47 10.79 2.92
C LEU A 18 -4.78 10.22 2.39
N ALA A 19 -4.95 10.23 1.08
CA ALA A 19 -6.12 9.64 0.46
C ALA A 19 -5.85 9.10 -0.93
N TRP A 20 -6.61 8.06 -1.25
CA TRP A 20 -6.64 7.45 -2.56
C TRP A 20 -8.10 7.14 -2.93
N VAL A 21 -8.63 7.88 -3.90
CA VAL A 21 -10.03 7.78 -4.35
C VAL A 21 -11.02 7.99 -3.18
N ASP A 22 -11.49 6.92 -2.57
CA ASP A 22 -12.43 6.86 -1.44
C ASP A 22 -11.78 6.47 -0.11
N ASP A 23 -10.57 5.91 -0.13
CA ASP A 23 -9.83 5.57 1.07
C ASP A 23 -9.10 6.80 1.63
N THR A 24 -9.21 7.01 2.94
CA THR A 24 -8.46 8.03 3.69
C THR A 24 -7.70 7.35 4.82
N PHE A 25 -6.42 7.66 4.96
CA PHE A 25 -5.53 7.04 5.93
C PHE A 25 -4.54 8.07 6.48
N GLY A 26 -3.93 7.76 7.61
CA GLY A 26 -2.98 8.63 8.29
C GLY A 26 -2.31 7.86 9.42
N TRP A 27 -1.57 8.59 10.26
CA TRP A 27 -0.87 8.03 11.40
C TRP A 27 -1.07 8.91 12.63
N ASP A 28 -0.91 8.31 13.80
CA ASP A 28 -0.87 9.00 15.08
C ASP A 28 0.04 8.23 16.05
N PHE A 29 0.41 8.85 17.16
CA PHE A 29 1.17 8.17 18.22
C PHE A 29 0.26 7.20 18.98
N GLU A 30 0.82 6.09 19.48
CA GLU A 30 0.08 5.00 20.15
C GLU A 30 -0.70 5.50 21.38
N ASP A 31 -0.16 6.46 22.10
CA ASP A 31 -0.77 7.07 23.29
C ASP A 31 -1.74 8.21 22.97
N ASN A 32 -1.80 8.67 21.72
CA ASN A 32 -2.66 9.76 21.29
C ASN A 32 -4.04 9.25 20.84
N LEU A 33 -4.85 8.87 21.82
CA LEU A 33 -6.19 8.35 21.61
C LEU A 33 -7.28 9.31 22.12
N SER A 34 -8.35 9.44 21.35
CA SER A 34 -9.55 10.20 21.72
C SER A 34 -10.80 9.33 21.63
N TYR A 35 -11.69 9.46 22.62
CA TYR A 35 -12.96 8.75 22.63
C TYR A 35 -13.94 9.34 21.60
N TYR A 36 -14.43 8.51 20.69
CA TYR A 36 -15.43 8.90 19.71
C TYR A 36 -16.82 8.38 20.12
N ALA A 37 -17.66 9.29 20.61
CA ALA A 37 -18.94 8.94 21.22
C ALA A 37 -19.93 8.20 20.29
N PRO A 38 -20.07 8.54 18.99
CA PRO A 38 -20.99 7.84 18.10
C PRO A 38 -20.71 6.34 17.94
N TYR A 39 -19.45 5.92 18.09
CA TYR A 39 -19.05 4.50 18.05
C TYR A 39 -18.73 3.89 19.40
N ALA A 40 -18.78 4.68 20.47
CA ALA A 40 -18.48 4.29 21.84
C ALA A 40 -17.12 3.59 21.97
N GLU A 41 -16.08 4.15 21.34
CA GLU A 41 -14.76 3.53 21.22
C GLU A 41 -13.64 4.58 21.12
N PHE A 42 -12.42 4.20 21.50
CA PHE A 42 -11.23 5.03 21.35
C PHE A 42 -10.58 4.79 19.99
N TYR A 43 -10.20 5.88 19.33
CA TYR A 43 -9.44 5.88 18.09
C TYR A 43 -8.27 6.85 18.21
N PRO A 44 -7.25 6.74 17.33
CA PRO A 44 -6.25 7.78 17.13
C PRO A 44 -6.87 9.17 17.07
N SER A 45 -6.33 10.14 17.80
CA SER A 45 -6.96 11.45 17.97
C SER A 45 -7.19 12.18 16.65
N ARG A 46 -6.29 12.04 15.66
CA ARG A 46 -6.49 12.58 14.31
C ARG A 46 -7.66 11.90 13.57
N GLN A 47 -7.81 10.59 13.72
CA GLN A 47 -8.95 9.85 13.16
C GLN A 47 -10.25 10.30 13.82
N THR A 48 -10.30 10.43 15.15
CA THR A 48 -11.47 10.93 15.87
C THR A 48 -11.88 12.33 15.40
N ARG A 49 -10.92 13.25 15.26
CA ARG A 49 -11.19 14.61 14.73
C ARG A 49 -11.74 14.60 13.31
N LEU A 50 -11.28 13.65 12.47
CA LEU A 50 -11.79 13.50 11.12
C LEU A 50 -13.24 12.99 11.12
N LEU A 51 -13.55 12.02 11.98
CA LEU A 51 -14.91 11.49 12.15
C LEU A 51 -15.88 12.57 12.66
N GLU A 52 -15.47 13.34 13.66
CA GLU A 52 -16.24 14.48 14.17
C GLU A 52 -16.47 15.54 13.09
N TYR A 53 -15.45 15.80 12.26
CA TYR A 53 -15.60 16.71 11.13
C TYR A 53 -16.58 16.17 10.07
N TRP A 54 -16.56 14.86 9.80
CA TRP A 54 -17.54 14.23 8.91
C TRP A 54 -18.95 14.34 9.46
N ASP A 55 -19.14 14.17 10.77
CA ASP A 55 -20.44 14.38 11.42
C ASP A 55 -20.92 15.82 11.24
N GLU A 56 -20.04 16.82 11.43
CA GLU A 56 -20.35 18.25 11.28
C GLU A 56 -20.89 18.58 9.89
N ILE A 57 -20.32 17.99 8.84
CA ILE A 57 -20.72 18.24 7.45
C ILE A 57 -21.76 17.25 6.92
N GLY A 58 -22.21 16.30 7.75
CA GLY A 58 -23.14 15.24 7.35
C GLY A 58 -22.57 14.24 6.33
N PHE A 59 -21.25 14.04 6.34
CA PHE A 59 -20.59 13.06 5.46
C PHE A 59 -20.77 11.64 6.04
N PRO A 60 -21.30 10.68 5.27
CA PRO A 60 -21.58 9.35 5.78
C PRO A 60 -20.27 8.57 6.02
N HIS A 61 -20.22 7.88 7.15
CA HIS A 61 -19.14 6.95 7.49
C HIS A 61 -19.71 5.77 8.29
N GLU A 62 -18.97 4.66 8.33
CA GLU A 62 -19.44 3.41 8.94
C GLU A 62 -18.37 2.84 9.88
N LYS A 63 -18.79 2.41 11.08
CA LYS A 63 -17.91 1.84 12.12
C LYS A 63 -17.01 0.70 11.60
N PRO A 64 -17.52 -0.30 10.85
CA PRO A 64 -16.68 -1.42 10.40
C PRO A 64 -15.55 -1.02 9.45
N LYS A 65 -15.60 0.19 8.88
CA LYS A 65 -14.57 0.74 8.00
C LYS A 65 -13.55 1.61 8.74
N GLN A 66 -13.76 1.89 10.03
CA GLN A 66 -12.84 2.68 10.85
C GLN A 66 -11.78 1.78 11.46
N LEU A 67 -10.76 1.47 10.68
CA LEU A 67 -9.65 0.62 11.09
C LEU A 67 -8.52 1.45 11.70
N TRP A 68 -7.89 0.93 12.75
CA TRP A 68 -6.66 1.47 13.32
C TRP A 68 -5.85 0.35 13.97
N GLY A 69 -4.54 0.55 14.08
CA GLY A 69 -3.60 -0.43 14.62
C GLY A 69 -2.17 -0.07 14.33
N THR A 70 -1.24 -0.87 14.84
CA THR A 70 0.20 -0.72 14.59
C THR A 70 0.62 -1.11 13.17
N GLU A 71 -0.19 -1.93 12.51
CA GLU A 71 -0.04 -2.34 11.11
C GLU A 71 -1.44 -2.39 10.48
N LEU A 72 -1.58 -1.90 9.24
CA LEU A 72 -2.88 -1.85 8.55
C LEU A 72 -2.77 -2.27 7.08
N LEU A 73 -3.83 -2.93 6.60
CA LEU A 73 -4.02 -3.18 5.17
C LEU A 73 -4.56 -1.90 4.51
N ILE A 74 -3.70 -1.17 3.79
CA ILE A 74 -4.04 0.04 3.04
C ILE A 74 -3.90 -0.28 1.56
N LEU A 75 -4.99 -0.10 0.79
CA LEU A 75 -5.04 -0.42 -0.65
C LEU A 75 -4.59 -1.87 -0.96
N GLY A 76 -4.79 -2.81 -0.05
CA GLY A 76 -4.36 -4.20 -0.24
C GLY A 76 -2.87 -4.45 0.00
N PHE A 77 -2.14 -3.49 0.56
CA PHE A 77 -0.77 -3.66 1.06
C PHE A 77 -0.74 -3.54 2.58
N MET A 78 0.06 -4.38 3.22
CA MET A 78 0.33 -4.27 4.65
C MET A 78 1.33 -3.13 4.86
N VAL A 79 0.91 -2.12 5.62
CA VAL A 79 1.71 -0.95 5.96
C VAL A 79 2.07 -1.03 7.43
N ASP A 80 3.37 -1.11 7.71
CA ASP A 80 3.93 -1.03 9.05
C ASP A 80 4.77 0.26 9.15
N PRO A 81 4.25 1.32 9.79
CA PRO A 81 4.98 2.56 9.97
C PRO A 81 6.17 2.43 10.93
N ASN A 82 6.16 1.46 11.87
CA ASN A 82 7.26 1.26 12.82
C ASN A 82 8.44 0.54 12.15
N ALA A 83 8.16 -0.45 11.31
CA ALA A 83 9.18 -1.09 10.48
C ALA A 83 9.54 -0.26 9.23
N MET A 84 8.75 0.76 8.91
CA MET A 84 8.83 1.57 7.70
C MET A 84 8.73 0.74 6.41
N THR A 85 7.88 -0.27 6.43
CA THR A 85 7.70 -1.22 5.32
C THR A 85 6.30 -1.17 4.73
N ILE A 86 6.22 -1.30 3.42
CA ILE A 86 4.99 -1.60 2.70
C ILE A 86 5.18 -2.93 1.99
N THR A 87 4.39 -3.92 2.37
CA THR A 87 4.53 -5.30 1.88
C THR A 87 3.23 -5.82 1.31
N MET A 88 3.33 -6.85 0.47
CA MET A 88 2.18 -7.63 0.06
C MET A 88 1.98 -8.75 1.07
N SER A 89 0.75 -8.99 1.52
CA SER A 89 0.46 -10.08 2.45
C SER A 89 0.94 -11.42 1.89
N SER A 90 1.33 -12.34 2.78
CA SER A 90 1.83 -13.67 2.39
C SER A 90 0.81 -14.44 1.55
N GLU A 91 -0.48 -14.30 1.87
CA GLU A 91 -1.59 -14.88 1.11
C GLU A 91 -1.70 -14.26 -0.29
N ALA A 92 -1.77 -12.93 -0.41
CA ALA A 92 -1.86 -12.26 -1.71
C ALA A 92 -0.64 -12.57 -2.59
N ARG A 93 0.54 -12.70 -1.98
CA ARG A 93 1.77 -13.14 -2.67
C ARG A 93 1.66 -14.56 -3.18
N SER A 94 1.23 -15.49 -2.33
CA SER A 94 1.04 -16.89 -2.70
C SER A 94 0.03 -17.04 -3.85
N ASP A 95 -1.07 -16.29 -3.79
CA ASP A 95 -2.11 -16.31 -4.83
C ASP A 95 -1.59 -15.76 -6.16
N LEU A 96 -0.85 -14.66 -6.15
CA LEU A 96 -0.22 -14.12 -7.35
C LEU A 96 0.78 -15.11 -7.94
N VAL A 97 1.66 -15.71 -7.12
CA VAL A 97 2.64 -16.71 -7.55
C VAL A 97 1.94 -17.91 -8.18
N LYS A 98 0.88 -18.40 -7.55
CA LYS A 98 0.06 -19.51 -8.07
C LYS A 98 -0.58 -19.16 -9.41
N ALA A 99 -1.17 -17.98 -9.53
CA ALA A 99 -1.77 -17.50 -10.78
C ALA A 99 -0.73 -17.41 -11.91
N ILE A 100 0.45 -16.87 -11.63
CA ILE A 100 1.54 -16.78 -12.62
C ILE A 100 2.02 -18.17 -13.06
N ARG A 101 2.25 -19.09 -12.11
CA ARG A 101 2.68 -20.47 -12.43
C ARG A 101 1.66 -21.21 -13.29
N ILE A 102 0.37 -21.05 -13.01
CA ILE A 102 -0.72 -21.60 -13.85
C ILE A 102 -0.67 -20.97 -15.24
N PHE A 103 -0.54 -19.65 -15.33
CA PHE A 103 -0.53 -18.95 -16.61
C PHE A 103 0.65 -19.35 -17.50
N ALA A 104 1.82 -19.55 -16.90
CA ALA A 104 3.09 -19.92 -17.52
C ALA A 104 3.20 -21.41 -17.92
N GLY A 105 2.14 -22.20 -17.80
CA GLY A 105 2.11 -23.60 -18.23
C GLY A 105 2.40 -23.78 -19.72
N VAL A 106 3.18 -24.82 -20.05
CA VAL A 106 3.55 -25.13 -21.44
C VAL A 106 2.31 -25.49 -22.25
N GLY A 107 2.13 -24.83 -23.41
CA GLY A 107 0.99 -25.07 -24.29
C GLY A 107 -0.26 -24.27 -23.95
N ASN A 108 -0.25 -23.49 -22.87
CA ASN A 108 -1.41 -22.71 -22.45
C ASN A 108 -1.79 -21.63 -23.48
N ARG A 109 -3.10 -21.37 -23.50
CA ARG A 109 -3.71 -20.32 -24.31
C ARG A 109 -4.71 -19.57 -23.46
N TRP A 110 -4.56 -18.27 -23.42
CA TRP A 110 -5.40 -17.38 -22.61
C TRP A 110 -6.01 -16.31 -23.50
N THR A 111 -7.20 -15.88 -23.16
CA THR A 111 -7.85 -14.73 -23.80
C THR A 111 -7.04 -13.45 -23.58
N LEU A 112 -7.19 -12.46 -24.45
CA LEU A 112 -6.60 -11.13 -24.23
C LEU A 112 -7.02 -10.55 -22.88
N LYS A 113 -8.28 -10.76 -22.49
CA LYS A 113 -8.80 -10.34 -21.19
C LYS A 113 -8.03 -10.98 -20.02
N GLU A 114 -7.75 -12.28 -20.07
CA GLU A 114 -6.95 -12.96 -19.03
C GLU A 114 -5.50 -12.47 -19.00
N TYR A 115 -4.90 -12.18 -20.15
CA TYR A 115 -3.60 -11.51 -20.23
C TYR A 115 -3.61 -10.13 -19.54
N GLN A 116 -4.65 -9.33 -19.77
CA GLN A 116 -4.82 -8.02 -19.15
C GLN A 116 -5.04 -8.12 -17.64
N HIS A 117 -5.86 -9.08 -17.18
CA HIS A 117 -6.06 -9.32 -15.75
C HIS A 117 -4.77 -9.71 -15.05
N LEU A 118 -4.00 -10.67 -15.61
CA LEU A 118 -2.72 -11.04 -15.03
C LEU A 118 -1.73 -9.87 -15.06
N GLY A 119 -1.62 -9.17 -16.19
CA GLY A 119 -0.76 -8.00 -16.33
C GLY A 119 -1.10 -6.89 -15.34
N GLY A 120 -2.39 -6.64 -15.11
CA GLY A 120 -2.88 -5.70 -14.11
C GLY A 120 -2.54 -6.12 -12.68
N TRP A 121 -2.71 -7.40 -12.35
CA TRP A 121 -2.40 -7.93 -11.02
C TRP A 121 -0.90 -7.89 -10.72
N ILE A 122 -0.05 -8.29 -11.67
CA ILE A 122 1.40 -8.14 -11.54
C ILE A 122 1.76 -6.66 -11.44
N ASN A 123 1.20 -5.80 -12.29
CA ASN A 123 1.47 -4.36 -12.23
C ASN A 123 1.07 -3.75 -10.88
N TRP A 124 0.02 -4.27 -10.24
CA TRP A 124 -0.34 -3.88 -8.88
C TRP A 124 0.75 -4.23 -7.86
N SER A 125 1.30 -5.45 -7.92
CA SER A 125 2.37 -5.85 -7.01
C SER A 125 3.67 -5.06 -7.19
N LEU A 126 3.88 -4.44 -8.36
CA LEU A 126 5.05 -3.58 -8.60
C LEU A 126 5.11 -2.33 -7.70
N ASN A 127 4.02 -1.93 -7.06
CA ASN A 127 4.05 -0.87 -6.04
C ASN A 127 4.98 -1.23 -4.87
N VAL A 128 5.10 -2.53 -4.55
CA VAL A 128 6.01 -3.03 -3.51
C VAL A 128 7.19 -3.83 -4.08
N TYR A 129 7.20 -4.12 -5.38
CA TYR A 129 8.30 -4.81 -6.08
C TYR A 129 8.72 -4.06 -7.37
N PRO A 130 9.17 -2.80 -7.27
CA PRO A 130 9.38 -1.95 -8.45
C PRO A 130 10.39 -2.51 -9.45
N LEU A 131 11.38 -3.28 -8.97
CA LEU A 131 12.42 -3.90 -9.80
C LEU A 131 11.89 -5.01 -10.72
N LEU A 132 10.69 -5.53 -10.47
CA LEU A 132 10.09 -6.60 -11.29
C LEU A 132 9.39 -6.08 -12.55
N ARG A 133 9.37 -4.76 -12.77
CA ARG A 133 8.71 -4.12 -13.91
C ARG A 133 9.19 -4.66 -15.26
N LEU A 134 10.46 -5.04 -15.35
CA LEU A 134 11.05 -5.61 -16.56
C LEU A 134 10.38 -6.93 -16.99
N GLY A 135 9.84 -7.70 -16.03
CA GLY A 135 9.17 -8.97 -16.31
C GLY A 135 7.82 -8.82 -17.03
N LEU A 136 7.29 -7.61 -17.17
CA LEU A 136 6.05 -7.36 -17.90
C LEU A 136 6.24 -7.05 -19.39
N SER A 137 7.47 -6.77 -19.84
CA SER A 137 7.72 -6.33 -21.22
C SER A 137 7.24 -7.34 -22.26
N ALA A 138 7.60 -8.61 -22.10
CA ALA A 138 7.17 -9.68 -23.01
C ALA A 138 5.65 -9.89 -22.99
N LEU A 139 5.01 -9.69 -21.83
CA LEU A 139 3.57 -9.82 -21.66
C LEU A 139 2.82 -8.68 -22.39
N TYR A 140 3.29 -7.44 -22.26
CA TYR A 140 2.71 -6.30 -22.97
C TYR A 140 2.96 -6.36 -24.48
N GLU A 141 4.16 -6.72 -24.92
CA GLU A 141 4.47 -6.96 -26.33
C GLU A 141 3.54 -8.04 -26.91
N LYS A 142 3.28 -9.10 -26.14
CA LYS A 142 2.37 -10.17 -26.56
C LYS A 142 0.94 -9.68 -26.72
N MET A 143 0.48 -8.71 -25.93
CA MET A 143 -0.85 -8.11 -26.06
C MET A 143 -0.93 -7.05 -27.16
N ALA A 144 0.20 -6.45 -27.56
CA ALA A 144 0.23 -5.34 -28.49
C ALA A 144 -0.54 -5.63 -29.79
N GLY A 145 -1.31 -4.62 -30.24
CA GLY A 145 -2.12 -4.64 -31.45
C GLY A 145 -3.35 -5.57 -31.41
N LYS A 146 -3.65 -6.22 -30.27
CA LYS A 146 -4.80 -7.13 -30.15
C LYS A 146 -5.95 -6.39 -29.47
N THR A 147 -7.14 -6.49 -30.06
CA THR A 147 -8.36 -5.80 -29.60
C THR A 147 -9.49 -6.78 -29.27
N GLU A 148 -9.43 -8.01 -29.76
CA GLU A 148 -10.45 -9.03 -29.51
C GLU A 148 -10.28 -9.65 -28.10
N SER A 149 -11.06 -9.17 -27.13
CA SER A 149 -10.93 -9.54 -25.71
C SER A 149 -10.97 -11.06 -25.44
N ASN A 150 -11.82 -11.80 -26.15
CA ASN A 150 -12.01 -13.25 -25.96
C ASN A 150 -11.14 -14.12 -26.88
N ARG A 151 -10.31 -13.51 -27.73
CA ARG A 151 -9.44 -14.27 -28.62
C ARG A 151 -8.34 -14.95 -27.81
N ARG A 152 -8.23 -16.27 -27.95
CA ARG A 152 -7.17 -17.04 -27.29
C ARG A 152 -5.82 -16.79 -27.95
N ILE A 153 -4.85 -16.42 -27.13
CA ILE A 153 -3.47 -16.09 -27.48
C ILE A 153 -2.57 -17.18 -26.88
N TRP A 154 -1.68 -17.74 -27.69
CA TRP A 154 -0.71 -18.72 -27.22
C TRP A 154 0.40 -18.07 -26.41
N THR A 155 0.67 -18.59 -25.21
CA THR A 155 1.75 -18.13 -24.34
C THR A 155 3.09 -18.63 -24.87
N ASN A 156 3.92 -17.70 -25.33
CA ASN A 156 5.22 -18.06 -25.91
C ASN A 156 6.30 -18.24 -24.84
N LYS A 157 7.42 -18.83 -25.24
CA LYS A 157 8.57 -19.08 -24.35
C LYS A 157 9.10 -17.80 -23.69
N ALA A 158 9.05 -16.66 -24.37
CA ALA A 158 9.49 -15.39 -23.82
C ALA A 158 8.60 -14.96 -22.63
N VAL A 159 7.27 -14.95 -22.81
CA VAL A 159 6.31 -14.63 -21.73
C VAL A 159 6.48 -15.62 -20.57
N ILE A 160 6.56 -16.93 -20.85
CA ILE A 160 6.77 -17.95 -19.81
C ILE A 160 8.03 -17.66 -19.00
N ARG A 161 9.15 -17.36 -19.68
CA ARG A 161 10.43 -17.08 -19.00
C ARG A 161 10.34 -15.86 -18.09
N GLU A 162 9.81 -14.74 -18.58
CA GLU A 162 9.70 -13.51 -17.77
C GLU A 162 8.75 -13.69 -16.58
N LEU A 163 7.62 -14.38 -16.78
CA LEU A 163 6.67 -14.71 -15.71
C LEU A 163 7.30 -15.60 -14.63
N LEU A 164 8.05 -16.62 -15.01
CA LEU A 164 8.74 -17.48 -14.05
C LEU A 164 9.90 -16.75 -13.34
N TRP A 165 10.57 -15.82 -14.02
CA TRP A 165 11.56 -14.95 -13.40
C TRP A 165 10.91 -14.05 -12.32
N ILE A 166 9.73 -13.46 -12.59
CA ILE A 166 8.97 -12.71 -11.57
C ILE A 166 8.71 -13.59 -10.35
N VAL A 167 8.24 -14.82 -10.56
CA VAL A 167 7.96 -15.76 -9.46
C VAL A 167 9.20 -16.05 -8.62
N GLU A 168 10.33 -16.34 -9.26
CA GLU A 168 11.61 -16.58 -8.57
C GLU A 168 12.01 -15.39 -7.69
N LYS A 169 11.74 -14.16 -8.13
CA LYS A 169 12.07 -12.96 -7.35
C LYS A 169 11.05 -12.67 -6.25
N LEU A 170 9.77 -12.93 -6.46
CA LEU A 170 8.75 -12.78 -5.42
C LEU A 170 8.99 -13.69 -4.20
N ASP A 171 9.64 -14.84 -4.41
CA ASP A 171 10.01 -15.78 -3.34
C ASP A 171 11.14 -15.23 -2.44
N VAL A 172 11.93 -14.26 -2.92
CA VAL A 172 13.14 -13.76 -2.23
C VAL A 172 13.01 -12.30 -1.77
N LEU A 173 12.23 -11.47 -2.47
CA LEU A 173 12.11 -10.06 -2.16
C LEU A 173 11.19 -9.82 -0.95
N GLU A 174 11.68 -9.04 0.02
CA GLU A 174 10.95 -8.61 1.21
C GLU A 174 10.32 -7.22 0.99
N GLY A 175 9.29 -7.16 0.11
CA GLY A 175 8.50 -5.95 -0.16
C GLY A 175 9.30 -4.67 -0.49
N ALA A 176 8.67 -3.52 -0.28
CA ALA A 176 9.34 -2.22 -0.40
C ALA A 176 9.53 -1.61 0.99
N ARG A 177 10.79 -1.26 1.30
CA ARG A 177 11.10 -0.36 2.41
C ARG A 177 11.07 1.07 1.85
N MET A 178 10.04 1.83 2.22
CA MET A 178 9.82 3.15 1.63
C MET A 178 10.52 4.28 2.37
N LEU A 179 10.86 4.09 3.64
CA LEU A 179 11.44 5.14 4.48
C LEU A 179 12.68 4.60 5.17
N GLU A 180 13.80 5.32 4.99
CA GLU A 180 14.89 5.28 5.94
C GLU A 180 14.52 6.28 7.03
N ASN A 181 14.62 5.86 8.29
CA ASN A 181 14.57 6.83 9.37
C ASN A 181 15.86 7.64 9.21
N GLU A 182 15.76 8.88 8.73
CA GLU A 182 16.81 9.86 8.93
C GLU A 182 16.79 10.23 10.42
N ASP A 183 17.13 9.28 11.29
CA ASP A 183 17.63 9.62 12.62
C ASP A 183 18.93 10.37 12.34
N TRP A 184 18.86 11.70 12.33
CA TRP A 184 20.04 12.54 12.29
C TRP A 184 20.96 12.09 13.42
N GLY A 185 22.15 11.63 13.06
CA GLY A 185 23.13 11.26 14.05
C GLY A 185 23.53 12.49 14.86
N LEU A 186 24.20 12.29 16.00
CA LEU A 186 24.86 13.40 16.71
C LEU A 186 25.80 14.22 15.81
N ALA A 187 26.29 13.62 14.72
CA ALA A 187 27.12 14.28 13.71
C ALA A 187 26.37 15.30 12.84
N ASP A 188 25.06 15.15 12.69
CA ASP A 188 24.20 15.98 11.86
C ASP A 188 23.42 17.04 12.68
N ALA A 189 23.63 17.06 14.00
CA ALA A 189 22.97 18.01 14.90
C ALA A 189 23.66 19.39 14.88
N ASP A 190 22.91 20.46 14.57
CA ASP A 190 23.40 21.84 14.70
C ASP A 190 23.74 22.21 16.15
N VAL A 191 23.04 21.58 17.11
CA VAL A 191 23.21 21.81 18.54
C VAL A 191 23.00 20.48 19.29
N VAL A 192 23.97 20.12 20.13
CA VAL A 192 23.87 19.00 21.07
C VAL A 192 23.85 19.55 22.49
N VAL A 193 22.77 19.30 23.22
CA VAL A 193 22.61 19.71 24.62
C VAL A 193 22.71 18.50 25.52
N TYR A 194 23.67 18.52 26.44
CA TYR A 194 23.78 17.53 27.52
C TYR A 194 23.18 18.13 28.78
N CYS A 195 22.22 17.42 29.37
CA CYS A 195 21.66 17.75 30.67
C CYS A 195 22.15 16.73 31.69
N ASP A 196 22.80 17.21 32.75
CA ASP A 196 23.10 16.42 33.94
C ASP A 196 22.13 16.87 35.04
N ALA A 197 21.38 15.92 35.60
CA ALA A 197 20.49 16.17 36.72
C ALA A 197 21.16 15.66 37.99
N CYS A 198 21.74 16.59 38.78
CA CYS A 198 22.25 16.25 40.09
C CYS A 198 21.17 16.46 41.18
N PRO A 199 21.16 15.67 42.27
CA PRO A 199 20.15 15.78 43.33
C PRO A 199 20.08 17.13 44.05
N THR A 200 21.07 18.00 43.87
CA THR A 200 21.17 19.30 44.56
C THR A 200 20.90 20.52 43.68
N GLY A 201 20.73 20.33 42.36
CA GLY A 201 20.66 21.43 41.40
C GLY A 201 22.03 22.01 41.05
#